data_AF-A0A2N2SWA1-F1
#
_entry.id   AF-A0A2N2SWA1-F1
#
_cell.length_a   1.000
_cell.length_b   1.000
_cell.length_c   1.000
_cell.angle_alpha   90.00
_cell.angle_beta   90.00
_cell.angle_gamma   90.00
#
_symmetry.space_group_name_H-M   'P 1'
#
loop_
_entity.id
_entity.type
_entity.pdbx_description
1 polymer ?
#
loop_
_entity_poly.entity_id
_entity_poly.type
_entity_poly.pdbx_seq_one_letter_code
_entity_poly.pdbx_strand_id
1 'polypeptide(L)'
;MKAAFDDNYTDYKDTIPHLFHYNALVIVSNGLDARFGSITSSWDHFYRWKRLNEDDSDPAPKHDEPPLTPTLPILLRGMCNKRELLDIVENFTLFDASSEHTVKVLARNHQYIGGNKAITKLISGDVDVLAGKLGVFWHTQGSGKSYSMVFFCQKVHRKISA
;
A
#
# COMPACT_ATOMS: atom_id res chain seq x y z
N MET A 1 -5.52 -18.19 6.89
CA MET A 1 -5.27 -16.73 6.74
C MET A 1 -5.95 -15.95 7.85
N LYS A 2 -7.28 -15.97 7.97
CA LYS A 2 -7.98 -15.25 9.05
C LYS A 2 -7.59 -15.72 10.46
N ALA A 3 -7.49 -17.03 10.70
CA ALA A 3 -6.99 -17.56 11.98
C ALA A 3 -5.60 -17.04 12.37
N ALA A 4 -4.68 -16.86 11.41
CA ALA A 4 -3.37 -16.28 11.72
C ALA A 4 -3.45 -14.79 12.11
N PHE A 5 -4.49 -14.08 11.66
CA PHE A 5 -4.78 -12.71 12.09
C PHE A 5 -5.47 -12.70 13.46
N ASP A 6 -6.52 -13.49 13.63
CA ASP A 6 -7.36 -13.53 14.84
C ASP A 6 -6.58 -14.13 16.03
N ASP A 7 -5.91 -15.27 15.85
CA ASP A 7 -5.34 -16.06 16.95
C ASP A 7 -3.87 -15.75 17.24
N ASN A 8 -3.06 -15.39 16.24
CA ASN A 8 -1.63 -15.15 16.45
C ASN A 8 -1.32 -13.65 16.52
N TYR A 9 -1.68 -12.90 15.47
CA TYR A 9 -1.29 -11.50 15.36
C TYR A 9 -2.01 -10.61 16.39
N THR A 10 -3.32 -10.79 16.57
CA THR A 10 -4.09 -9.97 17.51
C THR A 10 -3.66 -10.24 18.95
N ASP A 11 -3.37 -11.49 19.29
CA ASP A 11 -2.92 -11.89 20.63
C ASP A 11 -1.57 -11.23 21.02
N TYR A 12 -0.66 -11.07 20.05
CA TYR A 12 0.60 -10.37 20.27
C TYR A 12 0.46 -8.86 20.51
N LYS A 13 -0.61 -8.23 20.02
CA LYS A 13 -0.84 -6.81 20.27
C LYS A 13 -0.98 -6.51 21.76
N ASP A 14 -1.64 -7.41 22.48
CA ASP A 14 -1.88 -7.26 23.91
C ASP A 14 -0.77 -7.91 24.75
N THR A 15 -0.24 -9.05 24.30
CA THR A 15 0.79 -9.80 25.05
C THR A 15 2.18 -9.13 24.99
N ILE A 16 2.56 -8.55 23.85
CA ILE A 16 3.88 -7.94 23.62
C ILE A 16 3.78 -6.62 22.82
N PRO A 17 3.05 -5.60 23.32
CA PRO A 17 2.74 -4.36 22.58
C PRO A 17 3.97 -3.59 22.11
N HIS A 18 5.07 -3.67 22.86
CA HIS A 18 6.32 -2.97 22.57
C HIS A 18 6.96 -3.36 21.23
N LEU A 19 6.70 -4.58 20.71
CA LEU A 19 7.16 -4.98 19.37
C LEU A 19 6.55 -4.12 18.26
N PHE A 20 5.41 -3.49 18.53
CA PHE A 20 4.65 -2.79 17.51
C PHE A 20 4.84 -1.26 17.52
N HIS A 21 5.54 -0.70 18.49
CA HIS A 21 5.75 0.76 18.59
C HIS A 21 6.34 1.37 17.31
N TYR A 22 7.26 0.66 16.66
CA TYR A 22 7.91 1.09 15.41
C TYR A 22 7.45 0.27 14.19
N ASN A 23 6.36 -0.49 14.31
CA ASN A 23 5.88 -1.34 13.22
C ASN A 23 5.52 -0.50 11.99
N ALA A 24 6.16 -0.78 10.86
CA ALA A 24 5.83 -0.17 9.58
C ALA A 24 4.54 -0.76 8.98
N LEU A 25 4.52 -2.09 8.85
CA LEU A 25 3.45 -2.87 8.23
C LEU A 25 3.42 -4.28 8.82
N VAL A 26 2.29 -4.96 8.63
CA VAL A 26 2.07 -6.35 9.05
C VAL A 26 1.75 -7.17 7.82
N ILE A 27 2.38 -8.34 7.69
CA ILE A 27 2.10 -9.32 6.63
C ILE A 27 1.60 -10.60 7.27
N VAL A 28 0.48 -11.12 6.78
CA VAL A 28 -0.03 -12.45 7.12
C VAL A 28 0.03 -13.29 5.86
N SER A 29 0.57 -14.51 5.95
CA SER A 29 0.76 -15.39 4.80
C SER A 29 0.70 -16.87 5.18
N ASN A 30 0.27 -17.70 4.23
CA ASN A 30 0.40 -19.16 4.29
C ASN A 30 1.30 -19.71 3.16
N GLY A 31 2.09 -18.85 2.51
CA GLY A 31 2.94 -19.19 1.36
C GLY A 31 2.26 -19.03 0.01
N LEU A 32 0.97 -19.35 -0.10
CA LEU A 32 0.16 -19.20 -1.32
C LEU A 32 -0.53 -17.84 -1.38
N ASP A 33 -1.26 -17.48 -0.32
CA ASP A 33 -1.90 -16.18 -0.16
C ASP A 33 -1.10 -15.33 0.83
N ALA A 34 -0.97 -14.04 0.53
CA ALA A 34 -0.30 -13.08 1.37
C ALA A 34 -1.06 -11.76 1.35
N ARG A 35 -1.37 -11.27 2.55
CA ARG A 35 -2.06 -10.00 2.75
C ARG A 35 -1.24 -9.09 3.65
N PHE A 36 -1.33 -7.80 3.41
CA PHE A 36 -0.69 -6.78 4.23
C PHE A 36 -1.71 -5.79 4.78
N GLY A 37 -1.41 -5.24 5.94
CA GLY A 37 -2.16 -4.17 6.59
C GLY A 37 -1.27 -3.37 7.52
N SER A 38 -1.84 -2.35 8.15
CA SER A 38 -1.20 -1.63 9.24
C SER A 38 -1.55 -2.25 10.59
N ILE A 39 -0.89 -1.80 11.65
CA ILE A 39 -1.23 -2.23 13.01
C ILE A 39 -2.70 -1.93 13.38
N THR A 40 -3.26 -0.84 12.86
CA THR A 40 -4.64 -0.39 13.13
C THR A 40 -5.66 -0.92 12.12
N SER A 41 -5.25 -1.73 11.15
CA SER A 41 -6.17 -2.28 10.14
C SER A 41 -7.02 -3.41 10.73
N SER A 42 -8.33 -3.38 10.46
CA SER A 42 -9.18 -4.56 10.60
C SER A 42 -8.90 -5.56 9.47
N TRP A 43 -9.41 -6.78 9.59
CA TRP A 43 -9.21 -7.84 8.60
C TRP A 43 -9.64 -7.44 7.17
N ASP A 44 -10.74 -6.68 7.02
CA ASP A 44 -11.24 -6.22 5.71
C ASP A 44 -10.30 -5.19 5.05
N HIS A 45 -9.36 -4.66 5.82
CA HIS A 45 -8.31 -3.77 5.36
C HIS A 45 -6.95 -4.46 5.20
N PHE A 46 -6.90 -5.79 5.29
CA PHE A 46 -5.75 -6.60 4.87
C PHE A 46 -5.86 -6.95 3.39
N TYR A 47 -5.07 -6.25 2.57
CA TYR A 47 -5.11 -6.34 1.11
C TYR A 47 -4.01 -7.23 0.55
N ARG A 48 -4.24 -7.78 -0.65
CA ARG A 48 -3.19 -8.45 -1.43
C ARG A 48 -2.36 -7.41 -2.17
N TRP A 49 -1.04 -7.60 -2.21
CA TRP A 49 -0.18 -6.88 -3.14
C TRP A 49 -0.11 -7.65 -4.46
N LYS A 50 -0.85 -7.18 -5.46
CA LYS A 50 -1.22 -7.99 -6.62
C LYS A 50 -0.24 -7.93 -7.78
N ARG A 51 0.45 -6.79 -7.96
CA ARG A 51 1.24 -6.51 -9.16
C ARG A 51 2.54 -5.78 -8.81
N LEU A 52 3.55 -5.93 -9.66
CA LEU A 52 4.79 -5.13 -9.60
C LEU A 52 4.72 -3.95 -10.57
N ASN A 53 4.06 -4.14 -11.71
CA ASN A 53 3.80 -3.13 -12.73
C ASN A 53 2.31 -3.07 -13.05
N GLU A 54 1.86 -1.97 -13.65
CA GLU A 54 0.44 -1.75 -13.96
C GLU A 54 -0.13 -2.82 -14.91
N ASP A 55 0.68 -3.24 -15.88
CA ASP A 55 0.31 -4.17 -16.96
C ASP A 55 0.39 -5.65 -16.54
N ASP A 56 0.85 -5.95 -15.32
CA ASP A 56 0.89 -7.31 -14.82
C ASP A 56 -0.54 -7.86 -14.65
N SER A 57 -0.73 -9.13 -15.00
CA SER A 57 -1.99 -9.85 -14.73
C SER A 57 -2.31 -9.87 -13.23
N ASP A 58 -3.59 -9.71 -12.86
CA ASP A 58 -4.02 -9.85 -11.46
C ASP A 58 -4.03 -11.33 -11.04
N PRO A 59 -3.15 -11.76 -10.12
CA PRO A 59 -3.13 -13.14 -9.64
C PRO A 59 -4.31 -13.48 -8.74
N ALA A 60 -5.09 -12.49 -8.29
CA ALA A 60 -6.21 -12.66 -7.37
C ALA A 60 -7.39 -11.75 -7.76
N PRO A 61 -8.02 -11.98 -8.93
CA PRO A 61 -9.03 -11.07 -9.49
C PRO A 61 -10.27 -10.95 -8.61
N LYS A 62 -10.60 -11.99 -7.85
CA LYS A 62 -11.71 -12.00 -6.89
C LYS A 62 -11.18 -11.95 -5.46
N HIS A 63 -11.79 -11.11 -4.65
CA HIS A 63 -11.32 -10.85 -3.28
C HIS A 63 -11.47 -12.08 -2.37
N ASP A 64 -12.60 -12.78 -2.47
CA ASP A 64 -12.98 -13.86 -1.55
C ASP A 64 -12.60 -15.26 -2.06
N GLU A 65 -11.95 -15.34 -3.22
CA GLU A 65 -11.42 -16.60 -3.76
C GLU A 65 -9.91 -16.70 -3.51
N PRO A 66 -9.37 -17.93 -3.49
CA PRO A 66 -7.92 -18.15 -3.50
C PRO A 66 -7.27 -17.48 -4.72
N PRO A 67 -6.02 -17.02 -4.58
CA PRO A 67 -5.29 -16.50 -5.73
C PRO A 67 -4.99 -17.63 -6.73
N LEU A 68 -4.99 -17.28 -8.01
CA LEU A 68 -4.66 -18.17 -9.13
C LEU A 68 -3.18 -18.59 -9.11
N THR A 69 -2.31 -17.73 -8.58
CA THR A 69 -0.88 -18.00 -8.41
C THR A 69 -0.40 -17.51 -7.05
N PRO A 70 0.70 -18.05 -6.50
CA PRO A 70 1.22 -17.61 -5.21
C PRO A 70 1.50 -16.10 -5.17
N THR A 71 0.90 -15.40 -4.21
CA THR A 71 1.00 -13.94 -4.07
C THR A 71 2.13 -13.50 -3.14
N LEU A 72 2.61 -14.38 -2.26
CA LEU A 72 3.71 -14.05 -1.35
C LEU A 72 4.97 -13.55 -2.08
N PRO A 73 5.48 -14.19 -3.15
CA PRO A 73 6.65 -13.69 -3.86
C PRO A 73 6.43 -12.29 -4.48
N ILE A 74 5.21 -12.01 -4.95
CA ILE A 74 4.84 -10.71 -5.53
C ILE A 74 4.83 -9.65 -4.43
N LEU A 75 4.23 -9.95 -3.28
CA LEU A 75 4.19 -9.05 -2.12
C LEU A 75 5.60 -8.74 -1.61
N LEU A 76 6.44 -9.76 -1.40
CA LEU A 76 7.80 -9.56 -0.90
C LEU A 76 8.63 -8.68 -1.84
N ARG A 77 8.56 -8.90 -3.16
CA ARG A 77 9.26 -8.06 -4.14
C ARG A 77 8.69 -6.65 -4.20
N GLY A 78 7.37 -6.51 -4.09
CA GLY A 78 6.69 -5.22 -4.20
C GLY A 78 6.78 -4.34 -2.96
N MET A 79 6.97 -4.94 -1.79
CA MET A 79 6.92 -4.22 -0.51
C MET A 79 8.18 -4.34 0.36
N CYS A 80 8.95 -5.44 0.24
CA CYS A 80 10.05 -5.74 1.15
C CYS A 80 11.44 -5.57 0.52
N ASN A 81 11.51 -5.28 -0.78
CA ASN A 81 12.75 -4.76 -1.37
C ASN A 81 13.11 -3.44 -0.70
N LYS A 82 14.40 -3.23 -0.38
CA LYS A 82 14.87 -2.09 0.43
C LYS A 82 14.33 -0.74 -0.06
N ARG A 83 14.36 -0.51 -1.37
CA ARG A 83 13.92 0.75 -1.97
C ARG A 83 12.41 0.94 -1.80
N GLU A 84 11.64 -0.08 -2.17
CA GLU A 84 10.18 -0.07 -2.09
C GLU A 84 9.69 0.04 -0.65
N LEU A 85 10.30 -0.70 0.29
CA LEU A 85 9.96 -0.63 1.71
C LEU A 85 10.17 0.78 2.28
N LEU A 86 11.32 1.40 2.00
CA LEU A 86 11.61 2.75 2.45
C LEU A 86 10.66 3.77 1.81
N ASP A 87 10.36 3.61 0.52
CA ASP A 87 9.39 4.47 -0.15
C ASP A 87 7.98 4.32 0.43
N ILE A 88 7.58 3.10 0.79
CA ILE A 88 6.28 2.85 1.43
C ILE A 88 6.21 3.51 2.80
N VAL A 89 7.24 3.31 3.64
CA VAL A 89 7.31 3.88 4.98
C VAL A 89 7.33 5.40 4.94
N GLU A 90 8.11 5.98 4.03
CA GLU A 90 8.27 7.41 3.92
C GLU A 90 7.05 8.05 3.26
N ASN A 91 6.67 7.62 2.05
CA ASN A 91 5.79 8.40 1.19
C ASN A 91 4.38 7.83 1.04
N PHE A 92 4.18 6.55 1.37
CA PHE A 92 2.91 5.85 1.19
C PHE A 92 2.33 5.29 2.51
N THR A 93 2.69 5.94 3.61
CA THR A 93 2.12 5.74 4.94
C THR A 93 1.61 7.08 5.45
N LEU A 94 0.38 7.08 5.98
CA LEU A 94 -0.22 8.24 6.65
C LEU A 94 -0.95 7.82 7.92
N PHE A 95 -1.26 8.80 8.75
CA PHE A 95 -2.08 8.64 9.96
C PHE A 95 -3.32 9.51 9.78
N ASP A 96 -4.48 8.88 9.59
CA ASP A 96 -5.75 9.58 9.47
C ASP A 96 -6.42 9.66 10.83
N ALA A 97 -6.65 10.88 11.31
CA ALA A 97 -7.32 11.20 12.56
C ALA A 97 -8.69 11.85 12.33
N SER A 98 -9.31 11.60 11.18
CA SER A 98 -10.65 12.11 10.84
C SER A 98 -11.79 11.44 11.62
N SER A 99 -11.52 10.29 12.24
CA SER A 99 -12.44 9.56 13.12
C SER A 99 -12.01 9.67 14.59
N GLU A 100 -12.76 9.03 15.49
CA GLU A 100 -12.47 9.03 16.93
C GLU A 100 -11.08 8.46 17.27
N HIS A 101 -10.56 7.55 16.44
CA HIS A 101 -9.27 6.92 16.63
C HIS A 101 -8.37 7.12 15.41
N THR A 102 -7.12 7.54 15.65
CA THR A 102 -6.14 7.66 14.58
C THR A 102 -5.85 6.29 13.96
N VAL A 103 -6.11 6.16 12.67
CA VAL A 103 -5.80 4.97 11.89
C VAL A 103 -4.54 5.19 11.06
N LYS A 104 -3.60 4.26 11.17
CA LYS A 104 -2.46 4.17 10.26
C LYS A 104 -2.93 3.57 8.94
N VAL A 105 -2.75 4.29 7.84
CA VAL A 105 -3.14 3.86 6.50
C VAL A 105 -1.89 3.63 5.65
N LEU A 106 -1.84 2.46 5.02
CA LEU A 106 -0.85 2.13 4.00
C LEU A 106 -1.48 2.20 2.62
N ALA A 107 -0.73 2.65 1.62
CA ALA A 107 -1.20 2.61 0.26
C ALA A 107 -1.48 1.19 -0.22
N ARG A 108 -2.58 1.03 -0.95
CA ARG A 108 -2.88 -0.18 -1.72
C ARG A 108 -1.99 -0.25 -2.96
N ASN A 109 -1.84 -1.45 -3.51
CA ASN A 109 -0.96 -1.72 -4.65
C ASN A 109 -1.15 -0.76 -5.83
N HIS A 110 -2.38 -0.47 -6.24
CA HIS A 110 -2.66 0.47 -7.33
C HIS A 110 -2.37 1.93 -6.98
N GLN A 111 -2.51 2.32 -5.71
CA GLN A 111 -2.18 3.68 -5.26
C GLN A 111 -0.67 3.91 -5.26
N TYR A 112 0.10 2.90 -4.84
CA TYR A 112 1.56 2.94 -4.90
C TYR A 112 2.10 2.96 -6.33
N ILE A 113 1.63 2.05 -7.20
CA ILE A 113 2.07 1.99 -8.60
C ILE A 113 1.68 3.27 -9.33
N GLY A 114 0.41 3.68 -9.25
CA GLY A 114 -0.08 4.87 -9.95
C GLY A 114 0.55 6.17 -9.43
N GLY A 115 0.72 6.30 -8.11
CA GLY A 115 1.42 7.44 -7.51
C GLY A 115 2.88 7.53 -7.97
N ASN A 116 3.60 6.41 -8.00
CA ASN A 116 4.97 6.38 -8.51
C ASN A 116 5.06 6.68 -10.01
N LYS A 117 4.13 6.18 -10.84
CA LYS A 117 4.05 6.55 -12.26
C LYS A 117 3.81 8.05 -12.44
N ALA A 118 2.92 8.64 -11.66
CA ALA A 118 2.66 10.08 -11.68
C ALA A 118 3.90 10.90 -11.30
N ILE A 119 4.67 10.46 -10.29
CA ILE A 119 5.94 11.11 -9.91
C ILE A 119 6.97 11.00 -11.04
N THR A 120 7.13 9.82 -11.65
CA THR A 120 8.05 9.65 -12.78
C THR A 120 7.68 10.56 -13.96
N LYS A 121 6.37 10.67 -14.28
CA LYS A 121 5.88 11.58 -15.33
C LYS A 121 6.13 13.04 -14.95
N LEU A 122 5.91 13.41 -13.69
CA LEU A 122 6.11 14.79 -13.21
C LEU A 122 7.56 15.26 -13.41
N ILE A 123 8.54 14.37 -13.25
CA ILE A 123 9.96 14.70 -13.36
C ILE A 123 10.57 14.34 -14.73
N SER A 124 9.77 13.91 -15.72
CA SER A 124 10.29 13.44 -17.01
C SER A 124 10.82 14.56 -17.91
N GLY A 125 10.41 15.81 -17.67
CA GLY A 125 10.70 16.94 -18.56
C GLY A 125 9.82 16.97 -19.81
N ASP A 126 8.75 16.19 -19.88
CA ASP A 126 7.82 16.17 -21.01
C ASP A 126 7.16 17.53 -21.24
N VAL A 127 7.02 17.91 -22.52
CA VAL A 127 6.43 19.20 -22.93
C VAL A 127 5.03 19.41 -22.34
N ASP A 128 4.22 18.37 -22.30
CA ASP A 128 2.88 18.44 -21.69
C ASP A 128 2.94 18.77 -20.20
N VAL A 129 3.89 18.18 -19.47
CA VAL A 129 4.08 18.43 -18.03
C VAL A 129 4.55 19.85 -17.79
N LEU A 130 5.48 20.34 -18.62
CA LEU A 130 5.93 21.74 -18.61
C LEU A 130 4.79 22.72 -18.94
N ALA A 131 3.82 22.30 -19.75
CA ALA A 131 2.58 23.02 -20.03
C ALA A 131 1.49 22.81 -18.96
N GLY A 132 1.82 22.21 -17.81
CA GLY A 132 0.90 21.99 -16.68
C GLY A 132 -0.03 20.79 -16.83
N LYS A 133 0.20 19.90 -17.80
CA LYS A 133 -0.64 18.73 -18.10
C LYS A 133 0.07 17.43 -17.68
N LEU A 134 -0.12 17.04 -16.42
CA LEU A 134 0.47 15.79 -15.91
C LEU A 134 -0.23 14.53 -16.44
N GLY A 135 -1.57 14.54 -16.48
CA GLY A 135 -2.37 13.41 -16.95
C GLY A 135 -3.64 13.19 -16.13
N VAL A 136 -4.26 12.03 -16.32
CA VAL A 136 -5.49 11.60 -15.62
C VAL A 136 -5.20 10.35 -14.81
N PHE A 137 -5.53 10.36 -13.52
CA PHE A 137 -5.45 9.18 -12.66
C PHE A 137 -6.86 8.67 -12.37
N TRP A 138 -7.26 7.59 -13.04
CA TRP A 138 -8.61 7.04 -12.95
C TRP A 138 -8.72 5.92 -11.90
N HIS A 139 -9.84 5.91 -11.19
CA HIS A 139 -10.10 5.02 -10.06
C HIS A 139 -11.60 4.77 -9.93
N THR A 140 -11.97 3.54 -9.56
CA THR A 140 -13.34 3.19 -9.18
C THR A 140 -13.76 3.87 -7.86
N GLN A 141 -15.06 3.95 -7.58
CA GLN A 141 -15.58 4.44 -6.30
C GLN A 141 -15.18 3.49 -5.15
N GLY A 142 -14.87 4.04 -3.97
CA GLY A 142 -14.44 3.25 -2.80
C GLY A 142 -12.98 2.73 -2.84
N SER A 143 -12.22 3.02 -3.90
CA SER A 143 -10.83 2.55 -4.05
C SER A 143 -9.77 3.36 -3.28
N GLY A 144 -10.18 4.41 -2.55
CA GLY A 144 -9.29 5.28 -1.78
C GLY A 144 -8.70 6.46 -2.56
N LYS A 145 -9.42 7.03 -3.54
CA LYS A 145 -8.96 8.15 -4.38
C LYS A 145 -8.34 9.32 -3.61
N SER A 146 -8.97 9.77 -2.53
CA SER A 146 -8.46 10.88 -1.72
C SER A 146 -7.10 10.54 -1.11
N TYR A 147 -6.92 9.32 -0.60
CA TYR A 147 -5.63 8.85 -0.09
C TYR A 147 -4.56 8.78 -1.19
N SER A 148 -4.92 8.38 -2.41
CA SER A 148 -3.98 8.43 -3.54
C SER A 148 -3.39 9.82 -3.73
N MET A 149 -4.22 10.86 -3.63
CA MET A 149 -3.77 12.26 -3.76
C MET A 149 -2.91 12.70 -2.59
N VAL A 150 -3.26 12.31 -1.36
CA VAL A 150 -2.43 12.61 -0.18
C VAL A 150 -1.03 11.99 -0.32
N PHE A 151 -0.93 10.71 -0.70
CA PHE A 151 0.36 10.06 -0.92
C PHE A 151 1.16 10.72 -2.04
N PHE A 152 0.51 11.08 -3.14
CA PHE A 152 1.16 11.80 -4.24
C PHE A 152 1.72 13.15 -3.78
N CYS A 153 0.89 14.00 -3.16
CA CYS A 153 1.31 15.30 -2.63
C CYS A 153 2.43 15.17 -1.59
N GLN A 154 2.34 14.19 -0.68
CA GLN A 154 3.37 13.92 0.32
C GLN A 154 4.70 13.57 -0.33
N LYS A 155 4.68 12.73 -1.37
CA LYS A 155 5.90 12.35 -2.10
C LYS A 155 6.48 13.53 -2.87
N VAL A 156 5.66 14.33 -3.55
CA VAL A 156 6.10 15.58 -4.22
C VAL A 156 6.79 16.49 -3.21
N HIS A 157 6.14 16.74 -2.07
CA HIS A 157 6.68 17.61 -1.03
C HIS A 157 8.05 17.15 -0.52
N ARG A 158 8.22 15.84 -0.26
CA ARG A 158 9.47 15.31 0.32
C ARG A 158 10.60 15.07 -0.67
N LYS A 159 10.29 14.79 -1.94
CA LYS A 159 11.28 14.33 -2.92
C LYS A 159 11.57 15.32 -4.04
N ILE A 160 10.71 16.31 -4.23
CA ILE A 160 10.80 17.25 -5.36
C ILE A 160 10.85 18.69 -4.87
N SER A 161 10.00 19.05 -3.91
CA SER A 161 9.91 20.43 -3.41
C SER A 161 10.82 20.76 -2.23
N ALA A 162 11.44 19.76 -1.60
CA ALA A 162 12.31 19.90 -0.44
C ALA A 162 13.79 20.06 -0.82
#